data_AF-A0AAW8QXW6-F1
#
_entry.id   AF-A0AAW8QXW6-F1
#
_cell.length_a   1.000
_cell.length_b   1.000
_cell.length_c   1.000
_cell.angle_alpha   90.00
_cell.angle_beta   90.00
_cell.angle_gamma   90.00
#
_symmetry.space_group_name_H-M   'P 1'
#
loop_
_entity.id
_entity.type
_entity.pdbx_description
1 polymer ?
#
loop_
_entity_poly.entity_id
_entity_poly.type
_entity_poly.pdbx_seq_one_letter_code
_entity_poly.pdbx_strand_id
1 'polypeptide(L)' 'MTNSPLPKTIQTELGTEKLCIHCNEYFPLDEEFFWRSGSKRKDGSAIFCATCKACYDIRYKRRKHKNHEVQTT' A
#
# COMPACT_ATOMS: atom_id res chain seq x y z
N MET A 1 20.84 10.45 16.54
CA MET A 1 19.73 9.58 16.07
C MET A 1 20.14 9.06 14.69
N THR A 2 20.52 7.79 14.59
CA THR A 2 20.94 7.20 13.30
C THR A 2 19.71 7.07 12.40
N ASN A 3 19.57 8.01 11.47
CA ASN A 3 18.42 8.13 10.57
C ASN A 3 18.55 7.14 9.39
N SER A 4 18.64 5.84 9.69
CA SER A 4 18.74 4.80 8.68
C SER A 4 17.37 4.51 8.08
N PRO A 5 17.24 4.46 6.74
CA PRO A 5 15.96 4.18 6.10
C PRO A 5 15.51 2.74 6.41
N LEU A 6 14.22 2.59 6.72
CA LEU A 6 13.62 1.28 6.97
C LEU A 6 13.68 0.39 5.72
N PRO A 7 13.91 -0.93 5.87
CA PRO A 7 13.95 -1.85 4.74
C PRO A 7 12.59 -1.96 4.05
N LYS A 8 12.58 -2.11 2.72
CA LYS A 8 11.34 -2.18 1.93
C LYS A 8 10.50 -3.43 2.22
N THR A 9 11.16 -4.52 2.63
CA THR A 9 10.53 -5.81 2.95
C THR A 9 11.30 -6.48 4.09
N ILE A 10 10.60 -7.28 4.89
CA ILE A 10 11.15 -8.12 5.96
C ILE A 10 10.64 -9.56 5.81
N GLN A 11 11.35 -10.52 6.39
CA GLN A 11 10.90 -11.91 6.52
C GLN A 11 10.46 -12.14 7.96
N THR A 12 9.25 -12.64 8.14
CA THR A 12 8.69 -13.08 9.41
C THR A 12 8.37 -14.57 9.33
N GLU A 13 7.99 -15.17 10.46
CA GLU A 13 7.51 -16.55 10.54
C GLU A 13 6.24 -16.80 9.71
N LEU A 14 5.48 -15.74 9.38
CA LEU A 14 4.29 -15.80 8.55
C LEU A 14 4.59 -15.56 7.05
N GLY A 15 5.80 -15.12 6.71
CA GLY A 15 6.25 -14.94 5.34
C GLY A 15 6.87 -13.56 5.08
N THR A 16 6.74 -13.08 3.83
CA THR A 16 7.31 -11.79 3.43
C THR A 16 6.32 -10.66 3.71
N GLU A 17 6.78 -9.65 4.44
CA GLU A 17 6.02 -8.43 4.67
C GLU A 17 6.69 -7.23 3.99
N LYS A 18 5.89 -6.23 3.63
CA LYS A 18 6.31 -5.04 2.90
C LYS A 18 5.95 -3.77 3.66
N LEU A 19 6.90 -2.83 3.69
CA LEU A 19 6.71 -1.51 4.27
C LEU A 19 5.81 -0.64 3.38
N CYS A 20 4.75 -0.08 3.96
CA CYS A 20 4.00 0.99 3.33
C CYS A 20 4.73 2.32 3.46
N ILE A 21 4.99 3.02 2.35
CA ILE A 21 5.72 4.31 2.33
C ILE A 21 4.99 5.48 3.02
N HIS A 22 3.74 5.28 3.43
CA HIS A 22 2.88 6.34 3.96
C HIS A 22 2.56 6.21 5.44
N CYS A 23 2.37 5.00 5.96
CA CYS A 23 2.15 4.75 7.38
C CYS A 23 3.38 4.16 8.09
N ASN A 24 4.43 3.79 7.35
CA ASN A 24 5.65 3.16 7.88
C ASN A 24 5.40 1.87 8.67
N GLU A 25 4.34 1.14 8.33
CA GLU A 25 4.01 -0.17 8.89
C GLU A 25 4.25 -1.28 7.85
N TYR A 26 4.56 -2.47 8.36
CA TYR A 26 4.73 -3.69 7.56
C TYR A 26 3.41 -4.45 7.48
N PHE A 27 3.09 -4.95 6.29
CA PHE A 27 1.93 -5.81 6.05
C PHE A 27 2.32 -6.98 5.15
N PRO A 28 1.61 -8.11 5.18
CA PRO A 28 1.83 -9.23 4.27
C PRO A 28 1.90 -8.78 2.80
N LEU A 29 2.91 -9.27 2.07
CA LEU A 29 3.13 -8.92 0.67
C LEU A 29 2.20 -9.72 -0.24
N ASP A 30 0.92 -9.40 -0.19
CA ASP A 30 -0.12 -10.07 -0.97
C ASP A 30 -1.16 -9.09 -1.52
N GLU A 31 -2.16 -9.65 -2.22
CA GLU A 31 -3.26 -8.91 -2.81
C GLU A 31 -4.31 -8.45 -1.82
N GLU A 32 -4.30 -8.93 -0.58
CA GLU A 32 -5.21 -8.44 0.45
C GLU A 32 -4.80 -7.02 0.86
N PHE A 33 -3.51 -6.82 1.12
CA PHE A 33 -2.96 -5.56 1.65
C PHE A 33 -2.42 -4.60 0.58
N PHE A 34 -2.02 -5.09 -0.59
CA PHE A 34 -1.42 -4.26 -1.65
C PHE A 34 -2.11 -4.46 -3.01
N TRP A 35 -2.25 -3.37 -3.78
CA TRP A 35 -2.67 -3.48 -5.18
C TRP A 35 -1.51 -4.00 -6.04
N ARG A 36 -1.82 -4.88 -7.00
CA ARG A 36 -0.87 -5.23 -8.07
C ARG A 36 -0.70 -4.02 -8.99
N SER A 37 0.54 -3.74 -9.35
CA SER A 37 0.87 -2.84 -10.45
C SER A 37 0.50 -3.49 -11.78
N GLY A 38 0.18 -2.66 -12.78
CA GLY A 38 -0.06 -3.14 -14.15
C GLY A 38 1.19 -3.75 -14.81
N SER A 39 2.38 -3.50 -14.25
CA SER A 39 3.63 -4.07 -14.72
C SER A 39 4.00 -5.35 -13.98
N LYS A 40 4.65 -6.27 -14.70
CA LYS A 40 5.25 -7.50 -14.15
C LYS A 40 6.77 -7.38 -14.15
N ARG A 41 7.43 -8.14 -13.30
CA ARG A 41 8.89 -8.30 -13.33
C ARG A 41 9.31 -9.12 -14.55
N LYS A 42 10.61 -9.13 -14.86
CA LYS A 42 11.18 -9.89 -15.98
C LYS A 42 10.93 -11.40 -15.87
N ASP A 43 10.82 -11.91 -14.64
CA ASP A 43 10.48 -13.30 -14.33
C ASP A 43 8.98 -13.61 -14.39
N GLY A 44 8.14 -12.64 -14.78
CA GLY A 44 6.69 -12.78 -14.85
C GLY A 44 5.95 -12.58 -13.52
N SER A 45 6.66 -12.43 -12.39
CA SER A 45 6.05 -12.18 -11.09
C SER A 45 5.38 -10.82 -11.01
N ALA A 46 4.30 -10.73 -10.23
CA ALA A 46 3.57 -9.48 -10.04
C ALA A 46 4.38 -8.48 -9.23
N ILE A 47 4.29 -7.21 -9.59
CA ILE A 47 4.83 -6.11 -8.80
C ILE A 47 3.70 -5.55 -7.94
N PHE A 48 3.92 -5.38 -6.65
CA PHE A 48 2.97 -4.73 -5.75
C PHE A 48 3.29 -3.25 -5.58
N CYS A 49 2.25 -2.43 -5.40
CA CYS A 49 2.37 -1.00 -5.11
C CYS A 49 3.19 -0.75 -3.82
N ALA A 50 3.81 0.43 -3.74
CA ALA A 50 4.60 0.84 -2.56
C ALA A 50 3.74 1.18 -1.32
N THR A 51 2.43 1.31 -1.51
CA THR A 51 1.47 1.79 -0.51
C THR A 51 0.43 0.71 -0.22
N CYS A 52 0.09 0.50 1.04
CA CYS A 52 -1.02 -0.38 1.42
C CYS A 52 -2.35 0.17 0.87
N LYS A 53 -3.34 -0.70 0.67
CA LYS A 53 -4.65 -0.32 0.13
C LYS A 53 -5.36 0.75 0.93
N ALA A 54 -5.27 0.71 2.27
CA ALA A 54 -5.86 1.72 3.13
C ALA A 54 -5.29 3.13 2.83
N CYS A 55 -3.96 3.25 2.79
CA CYS A 55 -3.29 4.49 2.41
C CYS A 55 -3.56 4.87 0.95
N TYR A 56 -3.70 3.88 0.07
CA TYR A 56 -3.97 4.10 -1.34
C TYR A 56 -5.35 4.72 -1.55
N ASP A 57 -6.37 4.20 -0.87
CA ASP A 57 -7.74 4.70 -0.95
C ASP A 57 -7.87 6.12 -0.43
N ILE A 58 -7.14 6.47 0.63
CA ILE A 58 -7.14 7.84 1.17
C ILE A 58 -6.46 8.83 0.20
N ARG A 59 -5.34 8.44 -0.43
CA ARG A 59 -4.47 9.38 -1.18
C ARG A 59 -4.71 9.41 -2.69
N TYR A 60 -5.03 8.28 -3.30
CA TYR A 60 -5.07 8.14 -4.77
C TYR A 60 -6.47 7.87 -5.31
N LYS A 61 -7.40 7.37 -4.50
CA LYS A 61 -8.80 7.27 -4.90
C LYS A 61 -9.39 8.68 -4.88
N ARG A 62 -9.17 9.41 -5.98
CA ARG A 62 -9.83 10.70 -6.24
C ARG A 62 -11.31 10.48 -5.96
N ARG A 63 -11.84 11.19 -4.97
CA ARG A 63 -13.25 11.17 -4.66
C ARG A 63 -13.99 11.40 -5.98
N LYS A 64 -14.78 10.42 -6.43
CA LYS A 64 -15.99 10.74 -7.18
C LYS A 64 -16.83 11.53 -6.17
N HIS A 65 -16.57 12.84 -6.04
CA HIS A 65 -17.52 13.74 -5.45
C HIS A 65 -18.73 13.72 -6.39
N LYS A 66 -19.59 12.71 -6.25
CA LYS A 66 -21.01 12.98 -6.46
C LYS A 66 -21.35 13.98 -5.37
N ASN A 67 -21.70 15.17 -5.82
CA ASN A 67 -22.43 16.17 -5.07
C ASN A 67 -23.54 15.44 -4.30
N HIS A 68 -23.35 15.22 -3.00
CA HIS A 68 -24.46 14.94 -2.11
C HIS A 68 -24.22 15.79 -0.88
N GLU A 69 -24.74 17.01 -1.00
CA GLU A 69 -25.20 17.82 0.11
C GLU A 69 -25.82 16.89 1.15
N VAL A 70 -25.13 16.71 2.27
CA VAL A 70 -25.77 16.23 3.49
C VAL A 70 -25.86 17.46 4.37
N GLN A 71 -27.06 18.04 4.36
CA GLN A 71 -27.49 19.06 5.28
C GLN A 71 -27.24 18.60 6.72
N THR A 72 -26.57 19.47 7.46
CA THR A 72 -26.49 19.49 8.91
C THR A 72 -27.89 19.56 9.52
N THR A 73 -28.26 18.60 10.36
CA THR A 73 -29.21 18.75 11.48
C THR A 73 -28.83 17.81 12.59
#